data_AF-A0A7C4XIM6-F1
#
_entry.id   AF-A0A7C4XIM6-F1
#
_cell.length_a   1.000
_cell.length_b   1.000
_cell.length_c   1.000
_cell.angle_alpha   90.00
_cell.angle_beta   90.00
_cell.angle_gamma   90.00
#
_symmetry.space_group_name_H-M   'P 1'
#
loop_
_entity.id
_entity.type
_entity.pdbx_description
1 polymer ?
#
loop_
_entity_poly.entity_id
_entity_poly.type
_entity_poly.pdbx_seq_one_letter_code
_entity_poly.pdbx_strand_id
1 'polypeptide(L)'
;EGAARFAAENSSVPVINAGDGAGQHPTQTLLDLYTIRKECRRLEGLTIALVGDLKYSRTIHSLIKALKLFKNKIYLVSPEVLSLPEEFLEEIDGNAEKAKLEDIIESVDVLYVTRIQKERFLDEEEYRRVAGSYRITPEMVSRMKDSAIILHPLPRVDEIDVRVDSTRHARYFKQAFYGVPVRMAILSEVML
;
A
#
# COMPACT_ATOMS: atom_id res chain seq x y z
N GLU A 1 12.51 -3.01 15.58
CA GLU A 1 12.77 -2.56 14.19
C GLU A 1 14.28 -2.37 14.01
N GLY A 2 14.79 -2.27 12.78
CA GLY A 2 16.21 -1.98 12.53
C GLY A 2 17.12 -3.20 12.44
N ALA A 3 16.59 -4.43 12.54
CA ALA A 3 17.38 -5.65 12.41
C ALA A 3 18.12 -5.74 11.06
N ALA A 4 17.48 -5.32 9.98
CA ALA A 4 18.10 -5.28 8.66
C ALA A 4 19.25 -4.26 8.59
N ARG A 5 19.12 -3.11 9.27
CA ARG A 5 20.18 -2.09 9.34
C ARG A 5 21.37 -2.62 10.15
N PHE A 6 21.11 -3.19 11.33
CA PHE A 6 22.15 -3.79 12.16
C PHE A 6 22.90 -4.90 11.41
N ALA A 7 22.19 -5.78 10.68
CA ALA A 7 22.81 -6.79 9.84
C ALA A 7 23.68 -6.15 8.74
N ALA A 8 23.21 -5.09 8.08
CA ALA A 8 23.96 -4.39 7.04
C ALA A 8 25.24 -3.74 7.58
N GLU A 9 25.21 -3.12 8.76
CA GLU A 9 26.36 -2.48 9.40
C GLU A 9 27.46 -3.47 9.81
N ASN A 10 27.11 -4.75 9.99
CA ASN A 10 28.02 -5.81 10.46
C ASN A 10 28.33 -6.85 9.38
N SER A 11 27.82 -6.68 8.16
CA SER A 11 27.97 -7.65 7.07
C SER A 11 29.07 -7.22 6.09
N SER A 12 29.88 -8.17 5.64
CA SER A 12 30.84 -7.96 4.54
C SER A 12 30.20 -8.07 3.16
N VAL A 13 28.93 -8.50 3.08
CA VAL A 13 28.15 -8.60 1.85
C VAL A 13 26.90 -7.71 1.91
N PRO A 14 26.37 -7.25 0.75
CA PRO A 14 25.15 -6.44 0.74
C PRO A 14 23.95 -7.12 1.42
N VAL A 15 23.15 -6.34 2.14
CA VAL A 15 21.93 -6.80 2.82
C VAL A 15 20.72 -6.10 2.21
N ILE A 16 19.77 -6.88 1.66
CA ILE A 16 18.51 -6.37 1.12
C ILE A 16 17.40 -6.61 2.14
N ASN A 17 16.78 -5.54 2.62
CA ASN A 17 15.66 -5.63 3.55
C ASN A 17 14.38 -6.13 2.85
N ALA A 18 13.96 -7.35 3.18
CA ALA A 18 12.69 -7.93 2.73
C ALA A 18 11.52 -7.67 3.71
N GLY A 19 11.69 -6.80 4.70
CA GLY A 19 10.72 -6.44 5.72
C GLY A 19 11.27 -6.60 7.14
N ASP A 20 11.46 -5.52 7.90
CA ASP A 20 12.00 -5.56 9.26
C ASP A 20 10.96 -5.22 10.33
N GLY A 21 10.22 -6.23 10.79
CA GLY A 21 9.15 -6.05 11.78
C GLY A 21 8.05 -5.12 11.26
N ALA A 22 7.71 -4.10 12.05
CA ALA A 22 6.78 -3.03 11.70
C ALA A 22 7.44 -1.85 10.96
N GLY A 23 8.76 -1.91 10.69
CA GLY A 23 9.53 -0.86 10.04
C GLY A 23 9.30 -0.74 8.54
N GLN A 24 10.28 -1.10 7.71
CA GLN A 24 10.27 -0.81 6.27
C GLN A 24 10.24 -2.09 5.42
N HIS A 25 9.70 -1.98 4.21
CA HIS A 25 9.68 -3.03 3.20
C HIS A 25 10.03 -2.48 1.80
N PRO A 26 11.30 -2.10 1.57
CA PRO A 26 11.69 -1.33 0.38
C PRO A 26 11.48 -2.08 -0.95
N THR A 27 11.67 -3.40 -0.97
CA THR A 27 11.41 -4.20 -2.19
C THR A 27 9.93 -4.24 -2.57
N GLN A 28 9.02 -4.12 -1.60
CA GLN A 28 7.59 -3.98 -1.84
C GLN A 28 7.28 -2.58 -2.39
N THR A 29 7.83 -1.52 -1.80
CA THR A 29 7.68 -0.16 -2.34
C THR A 29 8.11 -0.08 -3.80
N LEU A 30 9.25 -0.67 -4.16
CA LEU A 30 9.74 -0.65 -5.53
C LEU A 30 8.81 -1.38 -6.51
N LEU A 31 8.25 -2.54 -6.12
CA LEU A 31 7.33 -3.26 -6.98
C LEU A 31 5.96 -2.54 -7.07
N ASP A 32 5.53 -1.85 -6.02
CA ASP A 32 4.30 -1.05 -6.01
C ASP A 32 4.44 0.13 -6.98
N LEU A 33 5.53 0.89 -6.88
CA LEU A 33 5.83 1.99 -7.81
C LEU A 33 5.98 1.47 -9.24
N TYR A 34 6.67 0.35 -9.45
CA TYR A 34 6.76 -0.25 -10.79
C TYR A 34 5.37 -0.56 -11.35
N THR A 35 4.50 -1.15 -10.53
CA THR A 35 3.13 -1.49 -10.92
C THR A 35 2.33 -0.24 -11.28
N ILE A 36 2.37 0.81 -10.44
CA ILE A 36 1.71 2.09 -10.69
C ILE A 36 2.23 2.68 -12.01
N ARG A 37 3.55 2.77 -12.19
CA ARG A 37 4.14 3.30 -13.42
C ARG A 37 3.71 2.51 -14.66
N LYS A 38 3.69 1.18 -14.56
CA LYS A 38 3.37 0.29 -15.69
C LYS A 38 1.91 0.38 -16.09
N GLU A 39 0.99 0.40 -15.12
CA GLU A 39 -0.44 0.35 -15.37
C GLU A 39 -1.05 1.76 -15.57
N CYS A 40 -0.57 2.78 -14.85
CA CYS A 40 -1.01 4.18 -15.00
C CYS A 40 -0.19 4.98 -16.02
N ARG A 41 0.92 4.43 -16.52
CA ARG A 41 1.88 5.07 -17.46
C ARG A 41 2.58 6.32 -16.92
N ARG A 42 2.39 6.65 -15.65
CA ARG A 42 3.01 7.78 -14.94
C ARG A 42 3.12 7.43 -13.45
N LEU A 43 3.93 8.19 -12.72
CA LEU A 43 4.03 8.12 -11.26
C LEU A 43 3.61 9.42 -10.57
N GLU A 44 3.51 10.50 -11.32
CA GLU A 44 3.34 11.86 -10.81
C GLU A 44 1.96 12.44 -11.08
N GLY A 45 1.52 13.32 -10.18
CA GLY A 45 0.21 13.97 -10.21
C GLY A 45 -0.97 13.01 -10.14
N LEU A 46 -0.78 11.81 -9.58
CA LEU A 46 -1.83 10.82 -9.38
C LEU A 46 -2.63 11.16 -8.11
N THR A 47 -3.92 10.82 -8.13
CA THR A 47 -4.74 10.75 -6.91
C THR A 47 -4.73 9.33 -6.37
N ILE A 48 -4.12 9.12 -5.21
CA ILE A 48 -3.89 7.80 -4.61
C ILE A 48 -4.67 7.72 -3.29
N ALA A 49 -5.49 6.69 -3.11
CA ALA A 49 -6.15 6.40 -1.84
C ALA A 49 -5.49 5.20 -1.16
N LEU A 50 -5.06 5.38 0.08
CA LEU A 50 -4.52 4.34 0.96
C LEU A 50 -5.63 3.93 1.93
N VAL A 51 -6.03 2.66 1.88
CA VAL A 51 -7.25 2.17 2.56
C VAL A 51 -6.94 1.00 3.48
N GLY A 52 -7.46 1.04 4.72
CA GLY A 52 -7.41 -0.09 5.65
C GLY A 52 -6.61 0.20 6.92
N ASP A 53 -5.71 -0.71 7.28
CA ASP A 53 -4.76 -0.52 8.40
C ASP A 53 -3.62 0.40 7.94
N LEU A 54 -3.68 1.69 8.29
CA LEU A 54 -2.62 2.67 8.02
C LEU A 54 -1.65 2.78 9.20
N LYS A 55 -2.11 2.45 10.40
CA LYS A 55 -1.34 2.56 11.63
C LYS A 55 -0.13 1.63 11.67
N TYR A 56 -0.31 0.39 11.26
CA TYR A 56 0.69 -0.65 11.44
C TYR A 56 1.22 -1.21 10.10
N SER A 57 0.70 -0.75 8.96
CA SER A 57 1.10 -1.25 7.65
C SER A 57 2.46 -0.73 7.20
N ARG A 58 3.50 -1.53 7.45
CA ARG A 58 4.88 -1.30 6.98
C ARG A 58 4.98 -1.02 5.48
N THR A 59 4.11 -1.63 4.67
CA THR A 59 4.10 -1.40 3.22
C THR A 59 3.61 0.00 2.89
N ILE A 60 2.58 0.48 3.60
CA ILE A 60 2.07 1.84 3.45
C ILE A 60 3.08 2.86 3.93
N HIS A 61 3.69 2.64 5.11
CA HIS A 61 4.74 3.50 5.66
C HIS A 61 5.91 3.66 4.69
N SER A 62 6.35 2.54 4.09
CA SER A 62 7.42 2.55 3.09
C SER A 62 7.00 3.18 1.77
N LEU A 63 5.75 3.00 1.35
CA LEU A 63 5.23 3.54 0.10
C LEU A 63 5.05 5.06 0.19
N ILE A 64 4.53 5.58 1.29
CA ILE A 64 4.37 7.02 1.58
C ILE A 64 5.68 7.78 1.35
N LYS A 65 6.79 7.26 1.91
CA LYS A 65 8.13 7.85 1.77
C LYS A 65 8.57 8.00 0.32
N ALA A 66 8.11 7.13 -0.58
CA ALA A 66 8.44 7.20 -1.99
C ALA A 66 7.42 8.01 -2.79
N LEU A 67 6.13 7.94 -2.46
CA LEU A 67 5.07 8.67 -3.16
C LEU A 67 5.25 10.19 -3.08
N LYS A 68 5.83 10.71 -1.99
CA LYS A 68 6.13 12.15 -1.83
C LYS A 68 7.05 12.70 -2.93
N LEU A 69 7.86 11.85 -3.56
CA LEU A 69 8.79 12.27 -4.62
C LEU A 69 8.08 12.63 -5.93
N PHE A 70 6.79 12.32 -6.08
CA PHE A 70 6.06 12.42 -7.34
C PHE A 70 4.89 13.43 -7.31
N LYS A 71 4.78 14.29 -6.28
CA LYS A 71 3.73 15.33 -6.18
C LYS A 71 2.30 14.77 -6.36
N ASN A 72 2.03 13.63 -5.73
CA ASN A 72 0.73 12.97 -5.77
C ASN A 72 -0.22 13.56 -4.72
N LYS A 73 -1.52 13.54 -4.99
CA LYS A 73 -2.55 13.78 -3.97
C LYS A 73 -2.83 12.46 -3.26
N ILE A 74 -2.72 12.44 -1.93
CA ILE A 74 -2.91 11.23 -1.12
C ILE A 74 -4.17 11.36 -0.27
N TYR A 75 -5.06 10.39 -0.39
CA TYR A 75 -6.18 10.21 0.53
C TYR A 75 -5.88 9.09 1.53
N LEU A 76 -6.14 9.35 2.80
CA LEU A 76 -5.99 8.41 3.89
C LEU A 76 -7.38 7.97 4.35
N VAL A 77 -7.67 6.69 4.20
CA VAL A 77 -9.00 6.11 4.47
C VAL A 77 -8.86 4.96 5.46
N SER A 78 -9.19 5.21 6.72
CA SER A 78 -9.10 4.21 7.78
C SER A 78 -10.11 4.47 8.89
N PRO A 79 -10.42 3.46 9.71
CA PRO A 79 -10.99 3.71 11.03
C PRO A 79 -10.07 4.61 11.85
N GLU A 80 -10.61 5.43 12.76
CA GLU A 80 -9.81 6.38 13.54
C GLU A 80 -8.70 5.68 14.34
N VAL A 81 -9.00 4.51 14.93
CA VAL A 81 -8.05 3.68 15.70
C VAL A 81 -6.90 3.11 14.86
N LEU A 82 -7.06 3.07 13.53
CA LEU A 82 -6.07 2.62 12.55
C LEU A 82 -5.52 3.76 11.68
N SER A 83 -5.70 5.01 12.12
CA SER A 83 -5.15 6.19 11.44
C SER A 83 -3.63 6.11 11.29
N LEU A 84 -3.14 6.73 10.22
CA LEU A 84 -1.71 6.89 9.98
C LEU A 84 -1.07 7.65 11.16
N PRO A 85 0.07 7.18 11.72
CA PRO A 85 0.76 7.88 12.80
C PRO A 85 1.28 9.26 12.35
N GLU A 86 1.34 10.23 13.27
CA GLU A 86 1.70 11.62 12.97
C GLU A 86 3.07 11.76 12.31
N GLU A 87 4.05 10.96 12.72
CA GLU A 87 5.40 10.95 12.13
C GLU A 87 5.40 10.71 10.61
N PHE A 88 4.43 9.95 10.08
CA PHE A 88 4.30 9.72 8.64
C PHE A 88 3.45 10.79 7.94
N LEU A 89 2.58 11.50 8.67
CA LEU A 89 1.84 12.63 8.11
C LEU A 89 2.78 13.81 7.80
N GLU A 90 3.73 14.09 8.70
CA GLU A 90 4.75 15.12 8.51
C GLU A 90 5.62 14.83 7.27
N GLU A 91 5.83 13.55 6.93
CA GLU A 91 6.63 13.15 5.76
C GLU A 91 5.94 13.38 4.40
N ILE A 92 4.62 13.61 4.36
CA ILE A 92 3.84 13.75 3.10
C ILE A 92 3.72 15.22 2.63
N ASP A 93 4.32 16.17 3.33
CA ASP A 93 4.41 17.59 2.92
C ASP A 93 3.04 18.20 2.56
N GLY A 94 2.04 17.99 3.42
CA GLY A 94 0.71 18.59 3.31
C GLY A 94 -0.21 18.06 2.20
N ASN A 95 0.23 17.09 1.40
CA ASN A 95 -0.57 16.52 0.29
C ASN A 95 -1.41 15.29 0.69
N ALA A 96 -1.50 14.99 1.99
CA ALA A 96 -2.35 13.93 2.55
C ALA A 96 -3.61 14.49 3.19
N GLU A 97 -4.76 13.91 2.86
CA GLU A 97 -6.07 14.30 3.40
C GLU A 97 -6.81 13.06 3.92
N LYS A 98 -7.35 13.12 5.14
CA LYS A 98 -8.28 12.08 5.63
C LYS A 98 -9.60 12.19 4.85
N ALA A 99 -10.11 11.07 4.35
CA ALA A 99 -11.36 11.06 3.59
C ALA A 99 -12.17 9.79 3.83
N LYS A 100 -13.46 9.84 3.48
CA LYS A 100 -14.29 8.64 3.35
C LYS A 100 -14.19 8.11 1.94
N LEU A 101 -14.17 6.78 1.80
CA LEU A 101 -13.95 6.14 0.50
C LEU A 101 -15.04 6.53 -0.50
N GLU A 102 -16.28 6.60 -0.04
CA GLU A 102 -17.47 6.87 -0.85
C GLU A 102 -17.43 8.24 -1.52
N ASP A 103 -16.80 9.22 -0.86
CA ASP A 103 -16.70 10.61 -1.31
C ASP A 103 -15.62 10.80 -2.37
N ILE A 104 -14.62 9.91 -2.40
CA ILE A 104 -13.43 10.07 -3.25
C ILE A 104 -13.34 9.05 -4.38
N ILE A 105 -14.10 7.94 -4.35
CA ILE A 105 -13.90 6.76 -5.20
C ILE A 105 -13.87 7.08 -6.70
N GLU A 106 -14.64 8.07 -7.14
CA GLU A 106 -14.73 8.50 -8.55
C GLU A 106 -13.51 9.33 -8.99
N SER A 107 -12.75 9.87 -8.04
CA SER A 107 -11.58 10.74 -8.29
C SER A 107 -10.24 10.00 -8.20
N VAL A 108 -10.22 8.78 -7.67
CA VAL A 108 -9.00 8.01 -7.40
C VAL A 108 -8.43 7.37 -8.67
N ASP A 109 -7.13 7.52 -8.90
CA ASP A 109 -6.39 6.81 -9.95
C ASP A 109 -5.85 5.48 -9.45
N VAL A 110 -5.41 5.42 -8.19
CA VAL A 110 -4.85 4.21 -7.55
C VAL A 110 -5.49 4.00 -6.19
N LEU A 111 -6.20 2.88 -6.03
CA LEU A 111 -6.74 2.42 -4.76
C LEU A 111 -5.81 1.35 -4.18
N TYR A 112 -5.03 1.70 -3.15
CA TYR A 112 -4.12 0.78 -2.48
C TYR A 112 -4.75 0.30 -1.17
N VAL A 113 -5.14 -0.96 -1.15
CA VAL A 113 -5.91 -1.56 -0.04
C VAL A 113 -4.99 -2.43 0.81
N THR A 114 -5.17 -2.37 2.13
CA THR A 114 -4.53 -3.28 3.08
C THR A 114 -5.56 -3.98 3.96
N ARG A 115 -5.24 -5.21 4.31
CA ARG A 115 -5.99 -5.98 5.29
C ARG A 115 -5.92 -5.35 6.69
N ILE A 116 -7.05 -5.35 7.40
CA ILE A 116 -7.08 -5.12 8.84
C ILE A 116 -6.62 -6.40 9.56
N GLN A 117 -5.47 -6.34 10.22
CA GLN A 117 -4.85 -7.50 10.86
C GLN A 117 -5.39 -7.71 12.27
N LYS A 118 -6.15 -8.79 12.48
CA LYS A 118 -6.75 -9.15 13.78
C LYS A 118 -5.69 -9.24 14.89
N GLU A 119 -4.53 -9.79 14.55
CA GLU A 119 -3.40 -10.03 15.46
C GLU A 119 -2.77 -8.76 16.06
N ARG A 120 -3.16 -7.57 15.59
CA ARG A 120 -2.65 -6.28 16.09
C ARG A 120 -3.56 -5.61 17.12
N PHE A 121 -4.74 -6.18 17.35
CA PHE A 121 -5.67 -5.68 18.35
C PHE A 121 -5.47 -6.42 19.66
N LEU A 122 -5.36 -5.68 20.76
CA LEU A 122 -5.32 -6.24 22.11
C LEU A 122 -6.71 -6.69 22.57
N ASP A 123 -7.74 -6.01 22.09
CA ASP A 123 -9.15 -6.30 22.38
C ASP A 123 -9.89 -6.81 21.13
N GLU A 124 -10.48 -7.99 21.24
CA GLU A 124 -11.28 -8.56 20.16
C GLU A 124 -12.55 -7.76 19.85
N GLU A 125 -13.09 -6.99 20.81
CA GLU A 125 -14.25 -6.12 20.55
C GLU A 125 -13.86 -4.89 19.72
N GLU A 126 -12.69 -4.31 19.96
CA GLU A 126 -12.14 -3.26 19.09
C GLU A 126 -11.94 -3.77 17.66
N TYR A 127 -11.36 -4.96 17.49
CA TYR A 127 -11.26 -5.60 16.18
C TYR A 127 -12.62 -5.80 15.53
N ARG A 128 -13.60 -6.39 16.24
CA ARG A 128 -14.93 -6.67 15.70
C ARG A 128 -15.67 -5.41 15.23
N ARG A 129 -15.40 -4.25 15.84
CA ARG A 129 -15.98 -2.97 15.43
C ARG A 129 -15.45 -2.46 14.09
N VAL A 130 -14.22 -2.82 13.73
CA VAL A 130 -13.57 -2.35 12.49
C VAL A 130 -13.42 -3.44 11.43
N ALA A 131 -13.54 -4.72 11.80
CA ALA A 131 -13.50 -5.85 10.89
C ALA A 131 -14.57 -5.71 9.79
N GLY A 132 -14.19 -5.94 8.54
CA GLY A 132 -15.07 -5.76 7.38
C GLY A 132 -15.34 -4.29 7.00
N SER A 133 -14.81 -3.31 7.73
CA SER A 133 -14.83 -1.91 7.31
C SER A 133 -14.04 -1.76 6.01
N TYR A 134 -14.51 -0.89 5.12
CA TYR A 134 -13.85 -0.57 3.85
C TYR A 134 -13.66 -1.78 2.90
N ARG A 135 -14.54 -2.79 2.98
CA ARG A 135 -14.58 -3.86 2.00
C ARG A 135 -14.87 -3.32 0.60
N ILE A 136 -13.97 -3.56 -0.34
CA ILE A 136 -14.11 -3.14 -1.73
C ILE A 136 -15.06 -4.09 -2.46
N THR A 137 -16.18 -3.55 -2.95
CA THR A 137 -17.21 -4.31 -3.66
C THR A 137 -17.31 -3.91 -5.13
N PRO A 138 -17.87 -4.78 -6.02
CA PRO A 138 -18.06 -4.44 -7.43
C PRO A 138 -18.85 -3.15 -7.67
N GLU A 139 -19.80 -2.83 -6.79
CA GLU A 139 -20.65 -1.64 -6.88
C GLU A 139 -19.86 -0.35 -6.56
N MET A 140 -18.82 -0.43 -5.74
CA MET A 140 -17.88 0.68 -5.58
C MET A 140 -16.97 0.78 -6.81
N VAL A 141 -16.47 -0.36 -7.29
CA VAL A 141 -15.55 -0.41 -8.44
C VAL A 141 -16.20 0.11 -9.72
N SER A 142 -17.52 -0.10 -9.90
CA SER A 142 -18.25 0.44 -11.05
C SER A 142 -18.32 1.98 -11.10
N ARG A 143 -18.04 2.66 -9.98
CA ARG A 143 -17.97 4.12 -9.91
C ARG A 143 -16.55 4.66 -10.07
N MET A 144 -15.54 3.81 -10.00
CA MET A 144 -14.15 4.23 -10.22
C MET A 144 -13.93 4.67 -11.66
N LYS A 145 -12.95 5.56 -11.87
CA LYS A 145 -12.49 5.91 -13.22
C LYS A 145 -12.20 4.67 -14.04
N ASP A 146 -12.42 4.74 -15.34
CA ASP A 146 -12.15 3.62 -16.24
C ASP A 146 -10.68 3.17 -16.21
N SER A 147 -9.76 4.13 -16.02
CA SER A 147 -8.32 3.94 -15.94
C SER A 147 -7.79 3.63 -14.54
N ALA A 148 -8.64 3.65 -13.50
CA ALA A 148 -8.18 3.43 -12.14
C ALA A 148 -7.75 1.99 -11.90
N ILE A 149 -6.82 1.80 -10.97
CA ILE A 149 -6.31 0.48 -10.62
C ILE A 149 -6.45 0.22 -9.11
N ILE A 150 -6.60 -1.05 -8.76
CA ILE A 150 -6.66 -1.54 -7.38
C ILE A 150 -5.43 -2.38 -7.11
N LEU A 151 -4.66 -1.97 -6.11
CA LEU A 151 -3.46 -2.64 -5.61
C LEU A 151 -3.70 -3.18 -4.20
N HIS A 152 -3.02 -4.28 -3.89
CA HIS A 152 -3.09 -4.94 -2.60
C HIS A 152 -1.81 -5.77 -2.43
N PRO A 153 -1.05 -5.61 -1.33
CA PRO A 153 0.24 -6.29 -1.15
C PRO A 153 0.13 -7.81 -0.99
N LEU A 154 -1.09 -8.31 -0.68
CA LEU A 154 -1.42 -9.70 -0.38
C LEU A 154 -0.71 -10.22 0.90
N PRO A 155 -1.18 -11.32 1.50
CA PRO A 155 -2.44 -12.03 1.23
C PRO A 155 -3.65 -11.18 1.60
N ARG A 156 -4.80 -11.49 0.99
CA ARG A 156 -6.09 -10.86 1.34
C ARG A 156 -7.03 -11.83 2.05
N VAL A 157 -8.00 -11.32 2.80
CA VAL A 157 -9.03 -12.13 3.46
C VAL A 157 -10.42 -11.78 2.96
N ASP A 158 -10.94 -10.61 3.32
CA ASP A 158 -12.31 -10.19 3.04
C ASP A 158 -12.43 -8.72 2.65
N GLU A 159 -11.33 -7.96 2.74
CA GLU A 159 -11.24 -6.55 2.41
C GLU A 159 -11.46 -6.25 0.91
N ILE A 160 -11.37 -7.24 0.04
CA ILE A 160 -11.73 -7.14 -1.39
C ILE A 160 -12.65 -8.30 -1.74
N ASP A 161 -13.86 -8.01 -2.21
CA ASP A 161 -14.80 -9.01 -2.71
C ASP A 161 -14.21 -9.77 -3.90
N VAL A 162 -14.30 -11.10 -3.91
CA VAL A 162 -13.76 -11.96 -4.97
C VAL A 162 -14.32 -11.65 -6.37
N ARG A 163 -15.51 -11.06 -6.45
CA ARG A 163 -16.09 -10.62 -7.74
C ARG A 163 -15.26 -9.50 -8.38
N VAL A 164 -14.52 -8.72 -7.58
CA VAL A 164 -13.64 -7.65 -8.06
C VAL A 164 -12.49 -8.20 -8.91
N ASP A 165 -12.07 -9.46 -8.72
CA ASP A 165 -10.99 -10.11 -9.47
C ASP A 165 -11.24 -10.09 -10.98
N SER A 166 -12.50 -10.21 -11.37
CA SER A 166 -12.94 -10.22 -12.77
C SER A 166 -12.96 -8.84 -13.41
N THR A 167 -12.78 -7.78 -12.62
CA THR A 167 -12.82 -6.40 -13.12
C THR A 167 -11.51 -6.00 -13.76
N ARG A 168 -11.56 -5.07 -14.72
CA ARG A 168 -10.36 -4.51 -15.32
C ARG A 168 -9.51 -3.71 -14.32
N HIS A 169 -10.06 -3.29 -13.18
CA HIS A 169 -9.37 -2.49 -12.17
C HIS A 169 -8.45 -3.32 -11.29
N ALA A 170 -8.73 -4.62 -11.12
CA ALA A 170 -7.92 -5.52 -10.30
C ALA A 170 -6.50 -5.68 -10.88
N ARG A 171 -5.50 -5.18 -10.15
CA ARG A 171 -4.09 -5.25 -10.55
C ARG A 171 -3.18 -5.91 -9.51
N TYR A 172 -3.69 -6.26 -8.34
CA TYR A 172 -2.92 -6.94 -7.27
C TYR A 172 -2.31 -8.29 -7.68
N PHE A 173 -2.91 -9.07 -8.59
CA PHE A 173 -2.26 -10.29 -9.10
C PHE A 173 -1.08 -9.97 -10.03
N LYS A 174 -1.21 -8.95 -10.89
CA LYS A 174 -0.09 -8.48 -11.71
C LYS A 174 1.00 -7.85 -10.85
N GLN A 175 0.63 -7.09 -9.82
CA GLN A 175 1.54 -6.54 -8.82
C GLN A 175 2.41 -7.63 -8.19
N ALA A 176 1.77 -8.72 -7.73
CA ALA A 176 2.48 -9.88 -7.17
C ALA A 176 3.45 -10.50 -8.21
N PHE A 177 2.99 -10.68 -9.45
CA PHE A 177 3.83 -11.17 -10.54
C PHE A 177 5.03 -10.25 -10.80
N TYR A 178 4.83 -8.93 -10.84
CA TYR A 178 5.90 -7.94 -11.04
C TYR A 178 6.93 -7.92 -9.90
N GLY A 179 6.59 -8.46 -8.73
CA GLY A 179 7.55 -8.65 -7.64
C GLY A 179 8.75 -9.51 -8.01
N VAL A 180 8.59 -10.50 -8.90
CA VAL A 180 9.71 -11.34 -9.37
C VAL A 180 10.71 -10.53 -10.22
N PRO A 181 10.34 -9.94 -11.38
CA PRO A 181 11.28 -9.20 -12.20
C PRO A 181 11.86 -7.97 -11.50
N VAL A 182 11.11 -7.31 -10.61
CA VAL A 182 11.64 -6.18 -9.83
C VAL A 182 12.73 -6.67 -8.87
N ARG A 183 12.53 -7.78 -8.16
CA ARG A 183 13.56 -8.33 -7.27
C ARG A 183 14.77 -8.88 -8.04
N MET A 184 14.56 -9.44 -9.23
CA MET A 184 15.67 -9.80 -10.13
C MET A 184 16.50 -8.57 -10.51
N ALA A 185 15.86 -7.44 -10.85
CA ALA A 185 16.56 -6.20 -11.14
C ALA A 185 17.34 -5.67 -9.93
N ILE A 186 16.74 -5.71 -8.73
CA ILE A 186 17.44 -5.31 -7.48
C ILE A 186 18.67 -6.20 -7.25
N LEU A 187 18.54 -7.52 -7.39
CA LEU A 187 19.66 -8.45 -7.23
C LEU A 187 20.75 -8.17 -8.26
N SER A 188 20.36 -7.94 -9.52
CA SER A 188 21.30 -7.60 -10.58
C SER A 188 22.07 -6.32 -10.29
N GLU A 189 21.41 -5.27 -9.77
CA GLU A 189 22.06 -3.99 -9.46
C GLU A 189 22.99 -4.07 -8.24
N VAL A 190 22.68 -4.93 -7.27
CA VAL A 190 23.46 -5.05 -6.03
C VAL A 190 24.64 -6.03 -6.19
N MET A 191 24.53 -6.99 -7.10
CA MET A 191 25.54 -8.04 -7.31
C MET A 191 26.50 -7.77 -8.48
N LEU A 192 26.18 -6.83 -9.37
CA LEU A 192 27.05 -6.36 -10.47
C LEU A 192 27.78 -5.08 -10.07
#